data_AF-A0A7C7ZTU8-F1
#
_entry.id   AF-A0A7C7ZTU8-F1
#
_cell.length_a   1.000
_cell.length_b   1.000
_cell.length_c   1.000
_cell.angle_alpha   90.00
_cell.angle_beta   90.00
_cell.angle_gamma   90.00
#
_symmetry.space_group_name_H-M   'P 1'
#
loop_
_entity.id
_entity.type
_entity.pdbx_description
1 polymer ?
#
loop_
_entity_poly.entity_id
_entity_poly.type
_entity_poly.pdbx_seq_one_letter_code
_entity_poly.pdbx_strand_id
1 'polypeptide(L)'
;MGARDLAVLENLLLMRDQMAKKRDCPHFKVLGNNPVLEIVKLKPLNKRELTGISGLSPKLIGLMGDAIIEKVREGLELPGSELETFPKKTMKRLLATETSRIKALKKWRERIGEKRRIDPSLVCTNAQIQALAIANPKGPEEMKGIQEIRKWQVELFGPAICGVLQDAG
;
A
#
# COMPACT_ATOMS: atom_id res chain seq x y z
N MET A 1 13.62 -4.40 4.11
CA MET A 1 13.81 -5.81 3.78
C MET A 1 14.64 -5.89 2.52
N GLY A 2 15.75 -6.62 2.56
CA GLY A 2 16.57 -6.89 1.37
C GLY A 2 15.97 -7.99 0.51
N ALA A 3 16.53 -8.24 -0.69
CA ALA A 3 16.04 -9.28 -1.59
C ALA A 3 16.00 -10.68 -0.93
N ARG A 4 17.00 -10.96 -0.08
CA ARG A 4 17.06 -12.20 0.71
C ARG A 4 15.93 -12.34 1.73
N ASP A 5 15.56 -11.24 2.40
CA ASP A 5 14.43 -11.24 3.32
C ASP A 5 13.11 -11.51 2.59
N LEU A 6 12.99 -11.01 1.35
CA LEU A 6 11.81 -11.18 0.51
C LEU A 6 11.66 -12.63 0.05
N ALA A 7 12.76 -13.31 -0.32
CA ALA A 7 12.73 -14.73 -0.65
C ALA A 7 12.29 -15.60 0.55
N VAL A 8 12.82 -15.33 1.75
CA VAL A 8 12.38 -16.03 2.96
C VAL A 8 10.90 -15.74 3.26
N LEU A 9 10.48 -14.48 3.11
CA LEU A 9 9.09 -14.09 3.31
C LEU A 9 8.15 -14.82 2.34
N GLU A 10 8.49 -14.85 1.06
CA GLU A 10 7.71 -15.52 0.02
C GLU A 10 7.53 -17.00 0.32
N ASN A 11 8.62 -17.72 0.64
CA ASN A 11 8.55 -19.14 0.99
C ASN A 11 7.64 -19.40 2.20
N LEU A 12 7.73 -18.55 3.23
CA LEU A 12 6.85 -18.64 4.40
C LEU A 12 5.38 -18.36 4.05
N LEU A 13 5.11 -17.38 3.18
CA LEU A 13 3.76 -17.04 2.75
C LEU A 13 3.14 -18.16 1.89
N LEU A 14 3.91 -18.76 0.99
CA LEU A 14 3.47 -19.90 0.17
C LEU A 14 3.15 -21.11 1.05
N MET A 15 4.02 -21.44 2.01
CA MET A 15 3.77 -22.51 2.97
C MET A 15 2.51 -22.22 3.80
N ARG A 16 2.34 -20.98 4.28
CA ARG A 16 1.17 -20.56 5.04
C ARG A 16 -0.11 -20.70 4.22
N ASP A 17 -0.09 -20.33 2.95
CA ASP A 17 -1.23 -20.44 2.04
C ASP A 17 -1.62 -21.91 1.78
N GLN A 18 -0.64 -22.77 1.50
CA GLN A 18 -0.89 -24.19 1.31
C GLN A 18 -1.50 -24.84 2.56
N MET A 19 -1.00 -24.50 3.74
CA MET A 19 -1.56 -25.00 5.01
C MET A 19 -2.95 -24.44 5.31
N ALA A 20 -3.19 -23.16 5.01
CA ALA A 20 -4.49 -22.52 5.20
C ALA A 20 -5.57 -23.23 4.36
N LYS A 21 -5.25 -23.50 3.09
CA LYS A 21 -6.10 -24.27 2.16
C LYS A 21 -6.34 -25.70 2.68
N LYS A 22 -5.27 -26.41 3.08
CA LYS A 22 -5.39 -27.79 3.60
C LYS A 22 -6.25 -27.90 4.85
N ARG A 23 -6.22 -26.87 5.72
CA ARG A 23 -6.96 -26.83 6.98
C ARG A 23 -8.31 -26.11 6.89
N ASP A 24 -8.68 -25.64 5.69
CA ASP A 24 -9.85 -24.80 5.44
C ASP A 24 -10.00 -23.67 6.48
N CYS A 25 -8.93 -22.88 6.64
CA CYS A 25 -8.93 -21.80 7.63
C CYS A 25 -8.18 -20.55 7.15
N PRO A 26 -8.48 -19.38 7.71
CA PRO A 26 -7.75 -18.15 7.40
C PRO A 26 -6.25 -18.25 7.75
N HIS A 27 -5.39 -17.59 6.98
CA HIS A 27 -3.92 -17.65 7.14
C HIS A 27 -3.42 -17.35 8.55
N PHE A 28 -4.07 -16.43 9.27
CA PHE A 28 -3.65 -16.06 10.63
C PHE A 28 -3.83 -17.20 11.66
N LYS A 29 -4.71 -18.17 11.40
CA LYS A 29 -4.86 -19.37 12.23
C LYS A 29 -3.76 -20.39 11.99
N VAL A 30 -3.05 -20.30 10.86
CA VAL A 30 -1.87 -21.11 10.56
C VAL A 30 -0.63 -20.46 11.17
N LEU A 31 -0.36 -19.21 10.81
CA LEU A 31 0.78 -18.44 11.31
C LEU A 31 0.47 -16.94 11.23
N GLY A 32 0.48 -16.28 12.39
CA GLY A 32 0.19 -14.85 12.50
C GLY A 32 1.18 -13.97 11.74
N ASN A 33 0.79 -12.72 11.44
CA ASN A 33 1.65 -11.81 10.68
C ASN A 33 2.92 -11.43 11.45
N ASN A 34 2.83 -11.17 12.75
CA ASN A 34 3.98 -10.82 13.57
C ASN A 34 5.06 -11.92 13.59
N PRO A 35 4.75 -13.20 13.89
CA PRO A 35 5.77 -14.24 13.86
C PRO A 35 6.37 -14.45 12.47
N VAL A 36 5.60 -14.30 11.37
CA VAL A 36 6.18 -14.32 10.01
C VAL A 36 7.27 -13.25 9.87
N LEU A 37 6.98 -12.01 10.27
CA LEU A 37 7.93 -10.91 10.16
C LEU A 37 9.16 -11.09 11.06
N GLU A 38 8.98 -11.66 12.26
CA GLU A 38 10.10 -11.97 13.16
C GLU A 38 10.97 -13.10 12.61
N ILE A 39 10.39 -14.18 12.07
CA ILE A 39 11.12 -15.28 11.43
C ILE A 39 11.97 -14.74 10.26
N VAL A 40 11.41 -13.87 9.41
CA VAL A 40 12.14 -13.27 8.28
C VAL A 40 13.35 -12.44 8.76
N LYS A 41 13.22 -11.74 9.89
CA LYS A 41 14.31 -10.96 10.48
C LYS A 41 15.38 -11.85 11.08
N LEU A 42 14.98 -12.80 11.93
CA LEU A 42 15.87 -13.67 12.71
C LEU A 42 16.52 -14.79 11.87
N LYS A 43 15.83 -15.26 10.82
CA LYS A 43 16.26 -16.37 9.95
C LYS A 43 16.66 -17.64 10.74
N PRO A 44 15.77 -18.16 11.58
CA PRO A 44 16.07 -19.28 12.45
C PRO A 44 16.40 -20.55 11.65
N LEU A 45 17.49 -21.23 12.02
CA LEU A 45 17.97 -22.47 11.39
C LEU A 45 17.75 -23.71 12.26
N ASN A 46 17.20 -23.53 13.46
CA ASN A 46 16.83 -24.62 14.36
C ASN A 46 15.63 -24.24 15.25
N LYS A 47 14.99 -25.24 15.88
CA LYS A 47 13.79 -25.01 16.71
C LYS A 47 14.05 -24.15 17.94
N ARG A 48 15.28 -24.13 18.47
CA ARG A 48 15.63 -23.30 19.63
C ARG A 48 15.55 -21.81 19.27
N GLU A 49 15.97 -21.44 18.06
CA GLU A 49 15.88 -20.06 17.57
C GLU A 49 14.44 -19.61 17.26
N LEU A 50 13.50 -20.54 17.13
CA LEU A 50 12.06 -20.22 17.07
C LEU A 50 11.48 -19.90 18.45
N THR A 51 12.15 -20.32 19.54
CA THR A 51 11.70 -20.01 20.90
C THR A 51 11.93 -18.52 21.19
N GLY A 52 10.94 -17.89 21.83
CA GLY A 52 11.00 -16.45 22.13
C GLY A 52 10.38 -15.54 21.07
N ILE A 53 10.04 -16.06 19.88
CA ILE A 53 9.27 -15.32 18.88
C ILE A 53 7.83 -15.14 19.37
N SER A 54 7.38 -13.88 19.42
CA SER A 54 6.04 -13.57 19.93
C SER A 54 4.96 -14.12 18.99
N GLY A 55 4.06 -14.94 19.55
CA GLY A 55 3.01 -15.63 18.79
C GLY A 55 3.37 -17.03 18.28
N LEU A 56 4.58 -17.53 18.55
CA LEU A 56 4.94 -18.95 18.37
C LEU A 56 4.90 -19.67 19.71
N SER A 57 3.78 -20.36 20.00
CA SER A 57 3.70 -21.20 21.20
C SER A 57 4.58 -22.46 21.07
N PRO A 58 5.06 -23.07 22.17
CA PRO A 58 5.83 -24.30 22.11
C PRO A 58 5.12 -25.43 21.35
N LYS A 59 3.78 -25.50 21.47
CA LYS A 59 2.94 -26.44 20.72
C LYS A 59 3.01 -26.18 19.21
N LEU A 60 2.95 -24.92 18.79
CA LEU A 60 3.05 -24.55 17.39
C LEU A 60 4.44 -24.81 16.82
N ILE A 61 5.50 -24.54 17.60
CA ILE A 61 6.89 -24.87 17.24
C ILE A 61 7.07 -26.39 17.09
N GLY A 62 6.47 -27.19 17.98
CA GLY A 62 6.49 -28.64 17.87
C GLY A 62 5.82 -29.14 16.59
N LEU A 63 4.69 -28.54 16.21
CA LEU A 63 3.90 -28.93 15.03
C LEU A 63 4.50 -28.45 13.70
N MET A 64 5.04 -27.23 13.67
CA MET A 64 5.36 -26.52 12.42
C MET A 64 6.81 -26.03 12.33
N GLY A 65 7.60 -26.19 13.39
CA GLY A 65 8.96 -25.66 13.44
C GLY A 65 9.86 -26.18 12.32
N ASP A 66 9.78 -27.48 12.00
CA ASP A 66 10.59 -28.07 10.93
C ASP A 66 10.24 -27.47 9.55
N ALA A 67 8.94 -27.37 9.24
CA ALA A 67 8.46 -26.76 8.00
C ALA A 67 8.86 -25.28 7.89
N ILE A 68 8.84 -24.54 9.00
CA ILE A 68 9.29 -23.14 9.03
C ILE A 68 10.79 -23.06 8.72
N ILE A 69 11.62 -23.86 9.39
CA ILE A 69 13.08 -23.86 9.24
C ILE A 69 13.47 -24.27 7.81
N GLU A 70 12.79 -25.25 7.24
CA GLU A 70 12.98 -25.67 5.85
C GLU A 70 12.73 -24.50 4.89
N LYS A 71 11.61 -23.78 5.03
CA LYS A 71 11.30 -22.62 4.19
C LYS A 71 12.24 -21.44 4.37
N VAL A 72 12.74 -21.23 5.59
CA VAL A 72 13.82 -20.27 5.83
C VAL A 72 15.07 -20.69 5.08
N ARG A 73 15.50 -21.95 5.21
CA ARG A 73 16.69 -22.46 4.53
C ARG A 73 16.60 -22.34 3.01
N GLU A 74 15.49 -22.79 2.42
CA GLU A 74 15.23 -22.66 0.98
C GLU A 74 15.39 -21.20 0.51
N GLY A 75 14.87 -20.23 1.29
CA GLY A 75 14.99 -18.81 0.96
C GLY A 75 16.42 -18.27 1.10
N LEU A 76 17.23 -18.87 1.99
CA LEU A 76 18.64 -18.55 2.18
C LEU A 76 19.56 -19.16 1.14
N GLU A 77 19.19 -20.31 0.60
CA GLU A 77 19.97 -21.03 -0.41
C GLU A 77 19.65 -20.57 -1.83
N LEU A 78 18.54 -19.84 -2.04
CA LEU A 78 18.16 -19.33 -3.37
C LEU A 78 19.32 -18.54 -4.03
N PRO A 79 19.73 -18.86 -5.27
CA PRO A 79 20.77 -18.11 -5.96
C PRO A 79 20.42 -16.64 -6.12
N GLY A 80 21.42 -15.76 -6.08
CA GLY A 80 21.20 -14.31 -6.19
C GLY A 80 20.48 -13.88 -7.48
N SER A 81 20.63 -14.67 -8.56
CA SER A 81 19.96 -14.48 -9.85
C SER A 81 18.45 -14.77 -9.82
N GLU A 82 18.00 -15.56 -8.86
CA GLU A 82 16.59 -15.97 -8.71
C GLU A 82 15.86 -15.14 -7.65
N LEU A 83 16.57 -14.27 -6.93
CA LEU A 83 15.95 -13.38 -5.96
C LEU A 83 15.07 -12.36 -6.68
N GLU A 84 13.76 -12.49 -6.51
CA GLU A 84 12.83 -11.49 -7.02
C GLU A 84 13.12 -10.12 -6.41
N THR A 85 13.34 -9.13 -7.27
CA THR A 85 13.33 -7.73 -6.86
C THR A 85 11.89 -7.24 -6.96
N PHE A 86 11.16 -7.32 -5.85
CA PHE A 86 9.83 -6.72 -5.79
C PHE A 86 9.93 -5.25 -6.22
N PRO A 87 9.13 -4.80 -7.21
CA PRO A 87 9.18 -3.44 -7.67
C PRO A 87 8.87 -2.54 -6.48
N LYS A 88 9.88 -1.80 -6.02
CA LYS A 88 9.66 -0.80 -4.98
C LYS A 88 8.65 0.17 -5.56
N LYS A 89 7.44 0.15 -5.00
CA LYS A 89 6.43 1.17 -5.29
C LYS A 89 6.96 2.45 -4.67
N THR A 90 7.82 3.16 -5.41
CA THR A 90 8.28 4.48 -5.03
C THR A 90 7.04 5.34 -5.03
N MET A 91 6.47 5.56 -3.85
CA MET A 91 5.46 6.58 -3.67
C MET A 91 6.14 7.87 -4.10
N LYS A 92 5.75 8.41 -5.27
CA LYS A 92 6.27 9.71 -5.72
C LYS A 92 5.96 10.69 -4.61
N ARG A 93 7.01 11.20 -3.97
CA ARG A 93 6.87 12.23 -2.96
C ARG A 93 6.29 13.45 -3.67
N LEU A 94 5.10 13.86 -3.24
CA LEU A 94 4.48 15.06 -3.76
C LEU A 94 5.41 16.25 -3.52
N LEU A 95 5.55 17.09 -4.53
CA LEU A 95 6.26 18.36 -4.42
C LEU A 95 5.54 19.27 -3.40
N ALA A 96 6.28 20.22 -2.83
CA ALA A 96 5.71 21.18 -1.88
C ALA A 96 4.56 21.97 -2.53
N THR A 97 4.72 22.34 -3.80
CA THR A 97 3.71 23.03 -4.63
C THR A 97 2.47 22.17 -4.85
N GLU A 98 2.62 20.89 -5.17
CA GLU A 98 1.50 19.93 -5.30
C GLU A 98 0.73 19.80 -3.97
N THR A 99 1.45 19.75 -2.85
CA THR A 99 0.84 19.68 -1.52
C THR A 99 0.03 20.94 -1.20
N SER A 100 0.55 22.12 -1.54
CA SER A 100 -0.16 23.40 -1.38
C SER A 100 -1.43 23.45 -2.23
N ARG A 101 -1.35 23.02 -3.51
CA ARG A 101 -2.52 22.93 -4.40
C ARG A 101 -3.58 21.96 -3.86
N ILE A 102 -3.18 20.80 -3.32
CA ILE A 102 -4.12 19.86 -2.66
C ILE A 102 -4.84 20.52 -1.49
N LYS A 103 -4.12 21.24 -0.63
CA LYS A 103 -4.73 21.95 0.51
C LYS A 103 -5.72 23.01 0.06
N ALA A 104 -5.36 23.81 -0.95
CA ALA A 104 -6.23 24.84 -1.51
C ALA A 104 -7.51 24.24 -2.11
N LEU A 105 -7.38 23.17 -2.90
CA LEU A 105 -8.53 22.47 -3.49
C LEU A 105 -9.43 21.83 -2.44
N LYS A 106 -8.88 21.25 -1.37
CA LYS A 106 -9.69 20.71 -0.26
C LYS A 106 -10.51 21.80 0.43
N LYS A 107 -9.88 22.93 0.75
CA LYS A 107 -10.55 24.09 1.37
C LYS A 107 -11.62 24.67 0.46
N TRP A 108 -11.35 24.79 -0.84
CA TRP A 108 -12.33 25.21 -1.83
C TRP A 108 -13.52 24.24 -1.89
N ARG A 109 -13.26 22.93 -1.93
CA ARG A 109 -14.30 21.89 -1.98
C ARG A 109 -15.21 21.94 -0.75
N GLU A 110 -14.64 22.08 0.45
CA GLU A 110 -15.41 22.23 1.70
C GLU A 110 -16.35 23.42 1.63
N ARG A 111 -15.84 24.59 1.24
CA ARG A 111 -16.64 25.82 1.08
C ARG A 111 -17.78 25.65 0.06
N ILE A 112 -17.54 24.94 -1.05
CA ILE A 112 -18.57 24.69 -2.06
C ILE A 112 -19.61 23.68 -1.55
N GLY A 113 -19.17 22.63 -0.85
CA GLY A 113 -20.07 21.65 -0.22
C GLY A 113 -21.01 22.31 0.77
N GLU A 114 -20.49 23.17 1.65
CA GLU A 114 -21.30 23.97 2.58
C GLU A 114 -22.28 24.89 1.87
N LYS A 115 -21.79 25.71 0.91
CA LYS A 115 -22.62 26.68 0.18
C LYS A 115 -23.78 26.01 -0.57
N ARG A 116 -23.54 24.82 -1.13
CA ARG A 116 -24.54 24.09 -1.93
C ARG A 116 -25.28 23.03 -1.12
N ARG A 117 -24.97 22.86 0.18
CA ARG A 117 -25.52 21.81 1.05
C ARG A 117 -25.41 20.41 0.43
N ILE A 118 -24.26 20.12 -0.17
CA ILE A 118 -23.94 18.82 -0.77
C ILE A 118 -22.69 18.26 -0.15
N ASP A 119 -22.58 16.93 -0.15
CA ASP A 119 -21.37 16.26 0.33
C ASP A 119 -20.16 16.70 -0.51
N PRO A 120 -19.06 17.18 0.11
CA PRO A 120 -17.85 17.61 -0.60
C PRO A 120 -17.31 16.54 -1.56
N SER A 121 -17.40 15.26 -1.23
CA SER A 121 -16.92 14.16 -2.08
C SER A 121 -17.69 14.05 -3.41
N LEU A 122 -18.95 14.52 -3.46
CA LEU A 122 -19.73 14.61 -4.70
C LEU A 122 -19.23 15.74 -5.60
N VAL A 123 -18.63 16.79 -5.04
CA VAL A 123 -18.00 17.88 -5.82
C VAL A 123 -16.70 17.39 -6.43
N CYS A 124 -15.81 16.81 -5.62
CA CYS A 124 -14.51 16.30 -6.05
C CYS A 124 -13.93 15.29 -5.04
N THR A 125 -13.60 14.09 -5.49
CA THR A 125 -12.99 13.06 -4.63
C THR A 125 -11.53 13.40 -4.28
N ASN A 126 -10.98 12.77 -3.24
CA ASN A 126 -9.57 12.98 -2.90
C ASN A 126 -8.61 12.56 -4.03
N ALA A 127 -8.97 11.53 -4.80
CA ALA A 127 -8.20 11.11 -5.97
C ALA A 127 -8.24 12.17 -7.08
N GLN A 128 -9.42 12.72 -7.36
CA GLN A 128 -9.59 13.81 -8.33
C GLN A 128 -8.83 15.08 -7.91
N ILE A 129 -8.84 15.44 -6.62
CA ILE A 129 -8.03 16.56 -6.09
C ILE A 129 -6.54 16.33 -6.33
N GLN A 130 -6.04 15.12 -6.08
CA GLN A 130 -4.63 14.79 -6.31
C GLN A 130 -4.29 14.86 -7.80
N ALA A 131 -5.13 14.30 -8.67
CA ALA A 131 -4.94 14.36 -10.12
C ALA A 131 -4.90 15.81 -10.62
N LEU A 132 -5.83 16.67 -10.17
CA LEU A 132 -5.87 18.09 -10.52
C LEU A 132 -4.65 18.86 -10.00
N ALA A 133 -4.22 18.57 -8.77
CA ALA A 133 -3.06 19.21 -8.19
C ALA A 133 -1.74 18.80 -8.87
N ILE A 134 -1.65 17.60 -9.43
CA ILE A 134 -0.48 17.15 -10.20
C ILE A 134 -0.53 17.71 -11.62
N ALA A 135 -1.68 17.57 -12.30
CA ALA A 135 -1.86 18.04 -13.68
C ALA A 135 -1.82 19.57 -13.82
N ASN A 136 -2.23 20.30 -12.77
CA ASN A 136 -2.24 21.76 -12.71
C ASN A 136 -2.88 22.45 -13.94
N PRO A 137 -4.10 22.05 -14.35
CA PRO A 137 -4.74 22.57 -15.55
C PRO A 137 -4.96 24.08 -15.44
N LYS A 138 -4.51 24.82 -16.47
CA LYS A 138 -4.65 26.28 -16.54
C LYS A 138 -6.00 26.72 -17.08
N GLY A 139 -6.75 25.81 -17.71
CA GLY A 139 -8.12 26.04 -18.15
C GLY A 139 -9.01 24.79 -18.09
N PRO A 140 -10.34 24.96 -18.19
CA PRO A 140 -11.29 23.84 -18.14
C PRO A 140 -11.07 22.79 -19.24
N GLU A 141 -10.57 23.19 -20.42
CA GLU A 141 -10.30 22.25 -21.51
C GLU A 141 -9.20 21.25 -21.16
N GLU A 142 -8.17 21.67 -20.43
CA GLU A 142 -7.09 20.79 -19.96
C GLU A 142 -7.59 19.75 -18.93
N MET A 143 -8.68 20.06 -18.22
CA MET A 143 -9.28 19.12 -17.26
C MET A 143 -9.97 17.93 -17.94
N LYS A 144 -10.39 18.07 -19.21
CA LYS A 144 -11.04 16.98 -19.96
C LYS A 144 -10.08 15.83 -20.27
N GLY A 145 -8.77 16.08 -20.24
CA GLY A 145 -7.72 15.07 -20.41
C GLY A 145 -7.43 14.25 -19.15
N ILE A 146 -8.02 14.61 -17.99
CA ILE A 146 -7.82 13.91 -16.72
C ILE A 146 -8.88 12.82 -16.60
N GLN A 147 -8.46 11.55 -16.65
CA GLN A 147 -9.35 10.38 -16.69
C GLN A 147 -10.35 10.36 -15.52
N GLU A 148 -9.95 10.85 -14.35
CA GLU A 148 -10.76 10.87 -13.14
C GLU A 148 -11.85 11.94 -13.17
N ILE A 149 -11.76 12.96 -14.04
CA ILE A 149 -12.66 14.12 -14.03
C ILE A 149 -13.82 13.94 -15.02
N ARG A 150 -15.05 14.11 -14.53
CA ARG A 150 -16.25 14.00 -15.36
C ARG A 150 -16.56 15.32 -16.08
N LYS A 151 -17.14 15.23 -17.28
CA LYS A 151 -17.52 16.41 -18.10
C LYS A 151 -18.34 17.45 -17.33
N TRP A 152 -19.34 17.00 -16.57
CA TRP A 152 -20.19 17.89 -15.78
C TRP A 152 -19.40 18.65 -14.69
N GLN A 153 -18.34 18.05 -14.12
CA GLN A 153 -17.49 18.73 -13.12
C GLN A 153 -16.67 19.84 -13.78
N VAL A 154 -16.21 19.62 -15.01
CA VAL A 154 -15.50 20.63 -15.80
C VAL A 154 -16.44 21.79 -16.13
N GLU A 155 -17.65 21.50 -16.60
CA GLU A 155 -18.64 22.53 -16.96
C GLU A 155 -19.07 23.36 -15.75
N LEU A 156 -19.29 22.72 -14.60
CA LEU A 156 -19.84 23.39 -13.42
C LEU A 156 -18.78 24.03 -12.52
N PHE A 157 -17.60 23.43 -12.43
CA PHE A 157 -16.56 23.83 -11.47
C PHE A 157 -15.21 24.14 -12.10
N GLY A 158 -15.01 23.89 -13.40
CA GLY A 158 -13.73 24.07 -14.07
C GLY A 158 -13.10 25.43 -13.85
N PRO A 159 -13.79 26.56 -14.12
CA PRO A 159 -13.23 27.89 -13.90
C PRO A 159 -12.82 28.14 -12.44
N ALA A 160 -13.62 27.68 -11.48
CA ALA A 160 -13.34 27.85 -10.06
C ALA A 160 -12.15 27.00 -9.59
N ILE A 161 -12.02 25.78 -10.11
CA ILE A 161 -10.89 24.89 -9.83
C ILE A 161 -9.59 25.48 -10.40
N CYS A 162 -9.61 25.95 -11.65
CA CYS A 162 -8.45 26.60 -12.28
C CYS A 162 -8.00 27.85 -11.51
N GLY A 163 -8.95 28.68 -11.04
CA GLY A 163 -8.62 29.83 -10.19
C GLY A 163 -7.89 29.43 -8.90
N VAL A 164 -8.41 28.42 -8.19
CA VAL A 164 -7.76 27.91 -6.96
C VAL A 164 -6.37 27.34 -7.23
N LEU A 165 -6.16 26.70 -8.37
CA LEU A 165 -4.86 26.17 -8.77
C LEU A 165 -3.85 27.27 -9.15
N GLN A 166 -4.32 28.38 -9.71
CA GLN A 166 -3.49 29.55 -10.01
C GLN A 166 -3.07 30.29 -8.74
N ASP A 167 -3.98 30.43 -7.76
CA ASP A 167 -3.70 31.09 -6.48
C ASP A 167 -2.76 30.28 -5.56
N ALA A 168 -2.72 28.96 -5.74
CA ALA A 168 -1.93 28.04 -4.93
C ALA A 168 -0.63 27.56 -5.61
N GLY A 169 -0.34 28.07 -6.81
CA GLY A 169 0.72 27.62 -7.72
C GLY A 169 1.91 28.56 -7.82
#